data_AF-A0A8H5R0B2-F1
#
_entry.id   AF-A0A8H5R0B2-F1
#
_cell.length_a   1.000
_cell.length_b   1.000
_cell.length_c   1.000
_cell.angle_alpha   90.00
_cell.angle_beta   90.00
_cell.angle_gamma   90.00
#
_symmetry.space_group_name_H-M   'P 1'
#
loop_
_entity.id
_entity.type
_entity.pdbx_description
1 polymer ?
#
loop_
_entity_poly.entity_id
_entity_poly.type
_entity_poly.pdbx_seq_one_letter_code
_entity_poly.pdbx_strand_id
1 'polypeptide(L)'
;MKLLSTLARCSLQDAQDSAHLYMFQLPVARYIAAQMANAVAYIHSRGLVHGDLHLGNYLLRLPSTLDNLPDQQIYEKFGPPKPEPIVREDGQPLPPGVPNHVYWPIWMAKASDELRLSESKILLADFGTAFYPDRKSRFGSSTPLDICPPEARFEPTTPLSFSADIWTLAHAIWAVMGLRTIFGSFLLSEDDVTQEQDTLGRLPDEWWSKWDARSRWFMEDGSQKNGRRTENLKVRFKSSIQDPRRKYNMDILGEKESHAFEEMIRWMLSYRRGDRPTAEQLLNTEWMKCWTIPEFENIHK
;
A
#
# COMPACT_ATOMS: atom_id res chain seq x y z
N MET A 1 -12.42 21.42 13.45
CA MET A 1 -12.09 20.33 14.42
C MET A 1 -10.59 20.11 14.35
N LYS A 2 -9.86 20.15 15.47
CA LYS A 2 -8.44 19.76 15.51
C LYS A 2 -8.40 18.30 16.00
N LEU A 3 -7.75 17.42 15.24
CA LEU A 3 -7.52 16.03 15.64
C LEU A 3 -6.13 15.94 16.28
N LEU A 4 -6.05 15.30 17.44
CA LEU A 4 -4.80 14.93 18.12
C LEU A 4 -4.69 13.42 18.03
N SER A 5 -3.61 12.91 17.45
CA SER A 5 -3.32 11.48 17.34
C SER A 5 -1.99 11.15 17.99
N THR A 6 -1.78 9.87 18.29
CA THR A 6 -0.46 9.36 18.71
C THR A 6 0.59 9.69 17.65
N LEU A 7 1.78 10.09 18.10
CA LEU A 7 2.92 10.32 17.21
C LEU A 7 3.32 9.01 16.50
N ALA A 8 3.54 9.12 15.20
CA ALA A 8 4.13 8.09 14.38
C ALA A 8 5.44 8.63 13.77
N ARG A 9 6.27 7.75 13.20
CA ARG A 9 7.40 8.14 12.35
C ARG A 9 6.87 8.51 10.96
N CYS A 10 7.62 8.19 9.92
CA CYS A 10 7.22 8.34 8.53
C CYS A 10 6.24 7.25 8.07
N SER A 11 5.66 7.46 6.90
CA SER A 11 4.92 6.40 6.21
C SER A 11 5.87 5.29 5.71
N LEU A 12 5.32 4.14 5.32
CA LEU A 12 6.10 3.10 4.66
C LEU A 12 6.57 3.53 3.28
N GLN A 13 5.82 4.40 2.60
CA GLN A 13 6.22 5.00 1.33
C GLN A 13 7.49 5.84 1.52
N ASP A 14 7.48 6.75 2.48
CA ASP A 14 8.64 7.58 2.83
C ASP A 14 9.87 6.73 3.23
N ALA A 15 9.64 5.62 3.95
CA ALA A 15 10.69 4.69 4.31
C ALA A 15 11.32 4.02 3.08
N GLN A 16 10.52 3.65 2.07
CA GLN A 16 11.03 3.12 0.80
C GLN A 16 11.74 4.19 -0.02
N ASP A 17 11.17 5.39 -0.14
CA ASP A 17 11.72 6.47 -0.95
C ASP A 17 13.06 6.99 -0.40
N SER A 18 13.31 6.78 0.90
CA SER A 18 14.59 7.08 1.55
C SER A 18 15.61 5.94 1.52
N ALA A 19 15.22 4.74 1.09
CA ALA A 19 16.09 3.59 0.99
C ALA A 19 16.87 3.57 -0.33
N HIS A 20 18.11 3.08 -0.29
CA HIS A 20 18.91 2.94 -1.51
C HIS A 20 18.28 1.93 -2.48
N LEU A 21 17.64 0.89 -1.93
CA LEU A 21 17.05 -0.19 -2.71
C LEU A 21 15.52 -0.11 -2.85
N TYR A 22 14.85 0.89 -2.25
CA TYR A 22 13.39 1.02 -2.21
C TYR A 22 12.65 -0.24 -1.70
N MET A 23 13.35 -1.14 -0.99
CA MET A 23 12.83 -2.44 -0.56
C MET A 23 13.06 -2.64 0.94
N PHE A 24 12.18 -3.43 1.55
CA PHE A 24 12.37 -3.93 2.91
C PHE A 24 13.15 -5.25 2.91
N GLN A 25 13.95 -5.47 3.96
CA GLN A 25 14.51 -6.79 4.25
C GLN A 25 13.40 -7.83 4.36
N LEU A 26 13.60 -9.05 3.85
CA LEU A 26 12.51 -10.02 3.69
C LEU A 26 11.75 -10.33 4.99
N PRO A 27 12.41 -10.54 6.15
CA PRO A 27 11.69 -10.76 7.42
C PRO A 27 10.86 -9.55 7.85
N VAL A 28 11.36 -8.34 7.58
CA VAL A 28 10.65 -7.09 7.89
C VAL A 28 9.43 -6.93 6.98
N ALA A 29 9.59 -7.24 5.69
CA ALA A 29 8.52 -7.18 4.71
C ALA A 29 7.36 -8.12 5.07
N ARG A 30 7.67 -9.37 5.42
CA ARG A 30 6.67 -10.35 5.91
C ARG A 30 5.95 -9.86 7.15
N TYR A 31 6.70 -9.38 8.15
CA TYR A 31 6.11 -8.88 9.40
C TYR A 31 5.21 -7.65 9.19
N ILE A 32 5.59 -6.73 8.31
CA ILE A 32 4.76 -5.59 7.94
C ILE A 32 3.49 -6.05 7.22
N ALA A 33 3.59 -6.91 6.22
CA ALA A 33 2.44 -7.47 5.51
C ALA A 33 1.46 -8.17 6.46
N ALA A 34 1.98 -8.90 7.45
CA ALA A 34 1.19 -9.53 8.50
C ALA A 34 0.36 -8.50 9.28
N GLN A 35 1.02 -7.42 9.72
CA GLN A 35 0.37 -6.35 10.47
C GLN A 35 -0.67 -5.61 9.62
N MET A 36 -0.41 -5.40 8.33
CA MET A 36 -1.37 -4.77 7.41
C MET A 36 -2.66 -5.58 7.33
N ALA A 37 -2.56 -6.89 7.09
CA ALA A 37 -3.72 -7.77 7.02
C ALA A 37 -4.48 -7.84 8.36
N ASN A 38 -3.76 -7.88 9.49
CA ASN A 38 -4.38 -7.86 10.82
C ASN A 38 -5.12 -6.54 11.11
N ALA A 39 -4.53 -5.40 10.75
CA ALA A 39 -5.17 -4.09 10.90
C ALA A 39 -6.46 -4.01 10.09
N VAL A 40 -6.44 -4.49 8.83
CA VAL A 40 -7.63 -4.52 7.96
C VAL A 40 -8.69 -5.48 8.50
N ALA A 41 -8.30 -6.69 8.93
CA ALA A 41 -9.22 -7.63 9.55
C ALA A 41 -9.88 -7.04 10.81
N TYR A 42 -9.11 -6.32 11.61
CA TYR A 42 -9.64 -5.64 12.78
C TYR A 42 -10.69 -4.59 12.41
N ILE A 43 -10.42 -3.67 11.48
CA ILE A 43 -11.40 -2.62 11.12
C ILE A 43 -12.63 -3.22 10.40
N HIS A 44 -12.46 -4.24 9.57
CA HIS A 44 -13.56 -4.96 8.91
C HIS A 44 -14.46 -5.64 9.94
N SER A 45 -13.90 -6.24 10.99
CA SER A 45 -14.68 -6.82 12.10
C SER A 45 -15.50 -5.78 12.87
N ARG A 46 -15.17 -4.49 12.76
CA ARG A 46 -15.95 -3.36 13.30
C ARG A 46 -16.95 -2.78 12.30
N GLY A 47 -17.10 -3.40 11.13
CA GLY A 47 -17.98 -2.96 10.06
C GLY A 47 -17.45 -1.75 9.27
N LEU A 48 -16.16 -1.42 9.43
CA LEU A 48 -15.55 -0.24 8.82
C LEU A 48 -14.70 -0.63 7.60
N VAL A 49 -14.90 0.08 6.50
CA VAL A 49 -14.04 0.04 5.30
C VAL A 49 -13.14 1.26 5.35
N HIS A 50 -11.84 1.08 5.10
CA HIS A 50 -10.89 2.19 5.06
C HIS A 50 -11.07 3.02 3.79
N GLY A 51 -11.14 2.39 2.62
CA GLY A 51 -11.42 3.01 1.33
C GLY A 51 -10.24 3.74 0.69
N ASP A 52 -9.03 3.61 1.25
CA ASP A 52 -7.81 4.26 0.74
C ASP A 52 -6.52 3.61 1.31
N LEU A 53 -6.38 2.30 1.15
CA LEU A 53 -5.19 1.59 1.65
C LEU A 53 -4.03 1.72 0.66
N HIS A 54 -2.96 2.37 1.07
CA HIS A 54 -1.68 2.43 0.35
C HIS A 54 -0.54 2.69 1.35
N LEU A 55 0.72 2.58 0.91
CA LEU A 55 1.88 2.67 1.80
C LEU A 55 2.02 4.01 2.53
N GLY A 56 1.45 5.07 1.99
CA GLY A 56 1.38 6.39 2.63
C GLY A 56 0.52 6.41 3.91
N ASN A 57 -0.50 5.54 3.97
CA ASN A 57 -1.44 5.46 5.10
C ASN A 57 -1.03 4.40 6.14
N TYR A 58 0.08 3.70 5.93
CA TYR A 58 0.70 2.86 6.94
C TYR A 58 1.93 3.58 7.49
N LEU A 59 1.89 3.93 8.78
CA LEU A 59 2.95 4.67 9.44
C LEU A 59 3.80 3.76 10.31
N LEU A 60 5.12 3.93 10.29
CA LEU A 60 5.99 3.26 11.25
C LEU A 60 5.73 3.81 12.65
N ARG A 61 5.51 2.93 13.62
CA ARG A 61 5.28 3.32 15.00
C ARG A 61 6.54 3.95 15.59
N LEU A 62 6.37 5.03 16.34
CA LEU A 62 7.46 5.66 17.08
C LEU A 62 7.98 4.67 18.16
N PRO A 63 9.31 4.47 18.27
CA PRO A 63 9.88 3.78 19.42
C PRO A 63 9.44 4.42 20.72
N SER A 64 8.96 3.63 21.68
CA SER A 64 8.51 4.12 23.01
C SER A 64 9.62 4.79 23.83
N THR A 65 10.88 4.61 23.41
CA THR A 65 12.01 5.31 24.00
C THR A 65 12.00 6.80 23.69
N LEU A 66 11.41 7.24 22.58
CA LEU A 66 11.32 8.65 22.19
C LEU A 66 10.30 9.43 23.03
N ASP A 67 9.22 8.79 23.47
CA ASP A 67 8.15 9.44 24.26
C ASP A 67 8.66 10.01 25.59
N ASN A 68 9.82 9.57 26.06
CA ASN A 68 10.41 9.97 27.34
C ASN A 68 11.70 10.78 27.18
N LEU A 69 12.12 11.12 25.96
CA LEU A 69 13.32 11.93 25.76
C LEU A 69 13.01 13.42 26.00
N PRO A 70 13.85 14.15 26.76
CA PRO A 70 13.80 15.61 26.80
C PRO A 70 14.05 16.19 25.40
N ASP A 71 13.42 17.33 25.09
CA ASP A 71 13.56 18.05 23.82
C ASP A 71 15.03 18.22 23.39
N GLN A 72 15.91 18.54 24.34
CA GLN A 72 17.34 18.70 24.10
C GLN A 72 17.98 17.43 23.50
N GLN A 73 17.63 16.24 24.02
CA GLN A 73 18.16 14.98 23.51
C GLN A 73 17.55 14.63 22.15
N ILE A 74 16.31 15.03 21.89
CA ILE A 74 15.69 14.91 20.56
C ILE A 74 16.49 15.75 19.55
N TYR A 75 16.83 17.00 19.90
CA TYR A 75 17.61 17.89 19.04
C TYR A 75 19.06 17.45 18.86
N GLU A 76 19.69 16.90 19.89
CA GLU A 76 21.03 16.30 19.77
C GLU A 76 21.03 15.12 18.80
N LYS A 77 19.95 14.33 18.78
CA LYS A 77 19.84 13.13 17.94
C LYS A 77 19.43 13.43 16.49
N PHE A 78 18.47 14.34 16.28
CA PHE A 78 17.87 14.57 14.96
C PHE A 78 18.12 15.97 14.39
N GLY A 79 18.83 16.82 15.15
CA GLY A 79 19.04 18.22 14.83
C GLY A 79 17.96 19.13 15.44
N PRO A 80 18.30 20.41 15.70
CA PRO A 80 17.34 21.39 16.19
C PRO A 80 16.33 21.79 15.09
N PRO A 81 15.13 22.29 15.46
CA PRO A 81 14.16 22.81 14.51
C PRO A 81 14.78 23.95 13.70
N LYS A 82 14.64 23.90 12.38
CA LYS A 82 15.16 24.93 11.48
C LYS A 82 14.03 25.90 11.13
N PRO A 83 14.07 27.15 11.63
CA PRO A 83 13.06 28.14 11.28
C PRO A 83 13.27 28.60 9.85
N GLU A 84 12.18 28.73 9.11
CA GLU A 84 12.13 29.38 7.79
C GLU A 84 11.17 30.56 7.85
N PRO A 85 11.59 31.77 7.46
CA PRO A 85 10.76 32.96 7.57
C PRO A 85 9.56 32.89 6.63
N ILE A 86 8.39 33.24 7.13
CA ILE A 86 7.22 33.46 6.27
C ILE A 86 7.35 34.86 5.66
N VAL A 87 7.44 34.92 4.34
CA VAL A 87 7.42 36.16 3.57
C VAL A 87 6.21 36.17 2.65
N ARG A 88 5.52 37.31 2.60
CA ARG A 88 4.47 37.51 1.60
C ARG A 88 5.11 37.65 0.23
N GLU A 89 4.46 37.07 -0.78
CA GLU A 89 4.90 37.16 -2.17
C GLU A 89 5.00 38.61 -2.68
N ASP A 90 4.14 39.50 -2.17
CA ASP A 90 4.14 40.94 -2.48
C ASP A 90 5.09 41.78 -1.61
N GLY A 91 5.87 41.16 -0.73
CA GLY A 91 6.85 41.81 0.15
C GLY A 91 6.26 42.67 1.28
N GLN A 92 4.94 42.68 1.45
CA GLN A 92 4.29 43.46 2.51
C GLN A 92 4.41 42.79 3.89
N PRO A 93 4.10 43.51 5.00
CA PRO A 93 4.08 42.92 6.33
C PRO A 93 3.05 41.80 6.48
N LEU A 94 3.36 40.80 7.32
CA LEU A 94 2.44 39.71 7.65
C LEU A 94 1.21 40.25 8.42
N PRO A 95 -0.01 39.75 8.13
CA PRO A 95 -1.20 40.09 8.90
C PRO A 95 -1.10 39.64 10.37
N PRO A 96 -1.84 40.26 11.29
CA PRO A 96 -1.96 39.78 12.66
C PRO A 96 -2.43 38.32 12.71
N GLY A 97 -1.74 37.49 13.51
CA GLY A 97 -2.08 36.08 13.70
C GLY A 97 -1.35 35.10 12.78
N VAL A 98 -0.57 35.58 11.81
CA VAL A 98 0.31 34.73 11.00
C VAL A 98 1.67 34.59 11.71
N PRO A 99 2.17 33.36 11.95
CA PRO A 99 3.51 33.15 12.50
C PRO A 99 4.58 33.80 11.62
N ASN A 100 5.66 34.29 12.22
CA ASN A 100 6.78 34.86 11.46
C ASN A 100 7.70 33.78 10.85
N HIS A 101 7.61 32.54 11.33
CA HIS A 101 8.38 31.40 10.83
C HIS A 101 7.50 30.16 10.72
N VAL A 102 7.83 29.32 9.76
CA VAL A 102 7.48 27.90 9.75
C VAL A 102 8.70 27.07 10.13
N TYR A 103 8.48 25.82 10.49
CA TYR A 103 9.55 24.88 10.82
C TYR A 103 9.38 23.65 9.95
N TRP A 104 10.48 23.19 9.35
CA TRP A 104 10.49 21.91 8.68
C TRP A 104 10.30 20.78 9.69
N PRO A 105 9.49 19.76 9.38
CA PRO A 105 9.36 18.60 10.23
C PRO A 105 10.71 17.91 10.39
N ILE A 106 11.04 17.51 11.62
CA ILE A 106 12.25 16.75 11.91
C ILE A 106 12.12 15.38 11.22
N TRP A 107 13.09 15.03 10.39
CA TRP A 107 13.15 13.72 9.73
C TRP A 107 13.55 12.65 10.73
N MET A 108 12.56 12.05 11.40
CA MET A 108 12.73 10.92 12.33
C MET A 108 12.56 9.56 11.64
N ALA A 109 12.51 9.52 10.30
CA ALA A 109 12.32 8.30 9.54
C ALA A 109 13.54 7.38 9.60
N LYS A 110 13.38 6.19 9.03
CA LYS A 110 14.48 5.26 8.77
C LYS A 110 14.24 4.63 7.41
N ALA A 111 15.31 4.50 6.63
CA ALA A 111 15.27 3.83 5.34
C ALA A 111 14.78 2.38 5.49
N SER A 112 13.95 1.91 4.56
CA SER A 112 13.31 0.59 4.60
C SER A 112 14.31 -0.57 4.63
N ASP A 113 15.47 -0.42 3.99
CA ASP A 113 16.54 -1.42 3.91
C ASP A 113 17.40 -1.50 5.19
N GLU A 114 17.34 -0.47 6.05
CA GLU A 114 18.01 -0.43 7.36
C GLU A 114 17.09 -0.82 8.53
N LEU A 115 15.79 -0.91 8.27
CA LEU A 115 14.78 -1.14 9.30
C LEU A 115 14.95 -2.52 9.94
N ARG A 116 14.94 -2.58 11.28
CA ARG A 116 14.98 -3.83 12.02
C ARG A 116 13.56 -4.30 12.34
N LEU A 117 13.41 -5.61 12.53
CA LEU A 117 12.13 -6.24 12.88
C LEU A 117 11.49 -5.65 14.15
N SER A 118 12.29 -5.29 15.15
CA SER A 118 11.79 -4.65 16.38
C SER A 118 11.30 -3.21 16.20
N GLU A 119 11.68 -2.56 15.08
CA GLU A 119 11.36 -1.17 14.75
C GLU A 119 10.25 -1.08 13.67
N SER A 120 9.79 -2.20 13.14
CA SER A 120 8.85 -2.26 12.00
C SER A 120 7.40 -2.48 12.42
N LYS A 121 7.04 -2.11 13.66
CA LYS A 121 5.64 -2.03 14.07
C LYS A 121 4.95 -0.90 13.30
N ILE A 122 3.75 -1.14 12.81
CA ILE A 122 3.02 -0.15 12.00
C ILE A 122 1.72 0.30 12.67
N LEU A 123 1.21 1.45 12.22
CA LEU A 123 -0.10 1.99 12.52
C LEU A 123 -0.82 2.25 11.20
N LEU A 124 -2.08 1.83 11.09
CA LEU A 124 -2.96 2.26 10.01
C LEU A 124 -3.52 3.64 10.35
N ALA A 125 -3.35 4.60 9.46
CA ALA A 125 -3.71 6.00 9.63
C ALA A 125 -4.61 6.50 8.50
N ASP A 126 -5.07 7.74 8.64
CA ASP A 126 -5.93 8.44 7.68
C ASP A 126 -7.26 7.75 7.34
N PHE A 127 -8.18 7.78 8.31
CA PHE A 127 -9.56 7.34 8.11
C PHE A 127 -10.45 8.43 7.47
N GLY A 128 -9.87 9.44 6.79
CA GLY A 128 -10.63 10.53 6.17
C GLY A 128 -11.59 10.07 5.08
N THR A 129 -11.30 8.92 4.47
CA THR A 129 -12.13 8.24 3.48
C THR A 129 -12.87 7.02 4.03
N ALA A 130 -12.77 6.72 5.32
CA ALA A 130 -13.40 5.53 5.87
C ALA A 130 -14.93 5.65 5.94
N PHE A 131 -15.62 4.52 5.77
CA PHE A 131 -17.09 4.48 5.82
C PHE A 131 -17.61 3.14 6.31
N TYR A 132 -18.84 3.16 6.84
CA TYR A 132 -19.60 1.98 7.20
C TYR A 132 -20.54 1.63 6.03
N PRO A 133 -20.32 0.53 5.30
CA PRO A 133 -21.15 0.17 4.13
C PRO A 133 -22.64 0.11 4.44
N ASP A 134 -23.00 -0.37 5.64
CA ASP A 134 -24.39 -0.49 6.11
C ASP A 134 -25.05 0.85 6.44
N ARG A 135 -24.27 1.93 6.59
CA ARG A 135 -24.78 3.26 6.96
C ARG A 135 -24.73 4.25 5.81
N LYS A 136 -23.75 4.13 4.91
CA LYS A 136 -23.55 5.07 3.81
C LYS A 136 -23.03 4.35 2.58
N SER A 137 -23.82 4.38 1.51
CA SER A 137 -23.38 3.92 0.19
C SER A 137 -22.29 4.85 -0.36
N ARG A 138 -21.26 4.24 -0.94
CA ARG A 138 -20.17 4.95 -1.61
C ARG A 138 -19.91 4.29 -2.96
N PHE A 139 -19.99 5.05 -4.04
CA PHE A 139 -19.88 4.51 -5.40
C PHE A 139 -18.52 4.75 -6.05
N GLY A 140 -17.78 5.79 -5.62
CA GLY A 140 -16.45 6.12 -6.14
C GLY A 140 -15.31 5.74 -5.19
N SER A 141 -14.20 5.31 -5.76
CA SER A 141 -12.94 5.10 -5.02
C SER A 141 -12.22 6.44 -4.83
N SER A 142 -11.53 6.59 -3.69
CA SER A 142 -10.58 7.70 -3.47
C SER A 142 -9.13 7.26 -3.58
N THR A 143 -8.90 5.98 -3.87
CA THR A 143 -7.56 5.41 -4.03
C THR A 143 -6.87 6.00 -5.27
N PRO A 144 -5.53 6.03 -5.29
CA PRO A 144 -4.76 6.26 -6.50
C PRO A 144 -5.24 5.37 -7.67
N LEU A 145 -5.13 5.92 -8.88
CA LEU A 145 -5.67 5.33 -10.10
C LEU A 145 -5.13 3.91 -10.37
N ASP A 146 -3.86 3.69 -10.10
CA ASP A 146 -3.10 2.46 -10.33
C ASP A 146 -3.47 1.31 -9.37
N ILE A 147 -4.09 1.60 -8.24
CA ILE A 147 -4.53 0.58 -7.27
C ILE A 147 -6.06 0.56 -7.11
N CYS A 148 -6.77 1.31 -7.96
CA CYS A 148 -8.21 1.42 -7.90
C CYS A 148 -8.88 0.07 -8.19
N PRO A 149 -9.82 -0.38 -7.33
CA PRO A 149 -10.53 -1.63 -7.56
C PRO A 149 -11.37 -1.54 -8.86
N PRO A 150 -11.35 -2.59 -9.72
CA PRO A 150 -11.95 -2.53 -11.05
C PRO A 150 -13.46 -2.31 -11.03
N GLU A 151 -14.16 -2.75 -9.97
CA GLU A 151 -15.60 -2.51 -9.81
C GLU A 151 -15.95 -1.02 -9.71
N ALA A 152 -15.04 -0.16 -9.24
CA ALA A 152 -15.27 1.29 -9.22
C ALA A 152 -15.49 1.87 -10.63
N ARG A 153 -14.84 1.25 -11.63
CA ARG A 153 -15.00 1.59 -13.05
C ARG A 153 -16.17 0.84 -13.68
N PHE A 154 -16.24 -0.48 -13.49
CA PHE A 154 -17.14 -1.35 -14.27
C PHE A 154 -18.52 -1.57 -13.67
N GLU A 155 -18.69 -1.26 -12.38
CA GLU A 155 -19.94 -1.34 -11.62
C GLU A 155 -20.24 -0.01 -10.89
N PRO A 156 -20.30 1.15 -11.58
CA PRO A 156 -20.38 2.47 -10.94
C PRO A 156 -21.69 2.70 -10.16
N THR A 157 -22.73 1.92 -10.41
CA THR A 157 -24.01 1.97 -9.70
C THR A 157 -24.05 1.05 -8.48
N THR A 158 -22.98 0.32 -8.22
CA THR A 158 -22.85 -0.62 -7.12
C THR A 158 -21.96 0.01 -6.04
N PRO A 159 -22.38 0.05 -4.77
CA PRO A 159 -21.53 0.63 -3.73
C PRO A 159 -20.31 -0.24 -3.45
N LEU A 160 -19.18 0.42 -3.24
CA LEU A 160 -17.97 -0.18 -2.70
C LEU A 160 -18.24 -0.80 -1.32
N SER A 161 -17.48 -1.86 -1.03
CA SER A 161 -17.63 -2.66 0.18
C SER A 161 -16.25 -3.08 0.70
N PHE A 162 -16.21 -3.95 1.71
CA PHE A 162 -14.98 -4.54 2.25
C PHE A 162 -14.05 -5.13 1.18
N SER A 163 -14.60 -5.64 0.08
CA SER A 163 -13.83 -6.16 -1.06
C SER A 163 -12.89 -5.15 -1.70
N ALA A 164 -13.21 -3.85 -1.61
CA ALA A 164 -12.42 -2.77 -2.16
C ALA A 164 -11.10 -2.62 -1.39
N ASP A 165 -11.17 -2.69 -0.05
CA ASP A 165 -9.98 -2.70 0.81
C ASP A 165 -9.10 -3.92 0.51
N ILE A 166 -9.68 -5.10 0.30
CA ILE A 166 -8.93 -6.33 0.01
C ILE A 166 -8.10 -6.19 -1.27
N TRP A 167 -8.66 -5.56 -2.31
CA TRP A 167 -7.94 -5.26 -3.54
C TRP A 167 -6.74 -4.34 -3.27
N THR A 168 -6.98 -3.20 -2.62
CA THR A 168 -5.91 -2.22 -2.32
C THR A 168 -4.86 -2.75 -1.34
N LEU A 169 -5.26 -3.63 -0.42
CA LEU A 169 -4.37 -4.33 0.51
C LEU A 169 -3.42 -5.26 -0.24
N ALA A 170 -3.86 -5.93 -1.32
CA ALA A 170 -2.99 -6.76 -2.14
C ALA A 170 -1.86 -5.93 -2.77
N HIS A 171 -2.19 -4.74 -3.26
CA HIS A 171 -1.20 -3.79 -3.78
C HIS A 171 -0.23 -3.34 -2.70
N ALA A 172 -0.72 -2.99 -1.50
CA ALA A 172 0.14 -2.59 -0.39
C ALA A 172 1.09 -3.72 0.07
N ILE A 173 0.58 -4.95 0.21
CA ILE A 173 1.39 -6.12 0.57
C ILE A 173 2.45 -6.37 -0.50
N TRP A 174 2.08 -6.34 -1.79
CA TRP A 174 3.03 -6.50 -2.88
C TRP A 174 4.13 -5.43 -2.86
N ALA A 175 3.76 -4.16 -2.64
CA ALA A 175 4.69 -3.05 -2.63
C ALA A 175 5.71 -3.14 -1.47
N VAL A 176 5.33 -3.71 -0.33
CA VAL A 176 6.28 -4.00 0.77
C VAL A 176 7.21 -5.17 0.42
N MET A 177 6.72 -6.17 -0.30
CA MET A 177 7.48 -7.36 -0.64
C MET A 177 8.44 -7.16 -1.82
N GLY A 178 8.08 -6.27 -2.76
CA GLY A 178 8.78 -6.05 -4.02
C GLY A 178 9.36 -4.65 -4.22
N LEU A 179 10.09 -4.50 -5.31
CA LEU A 179 10.63 -3.22 -5.78
C LEU A 179 9.62 -2.45 -6.65
N ARG A 180 8.77 -3.17 -7.39
CA ARG A 180 7.86 -2.59 -8.38
C ARG A 180 6.42 -2.89 -8.01
N THR A 181 5.52 -2.00 -8.40
CA THR A 181 4.06 -2.18 -8.33
C THR A 181 3.59 -3.39 -9.14
N ILE A 182 2.39 -3.89 -8.85
CA ILE A 182 1.78 -5.02 -9.58
C ILE A 182 1.54 -4.63 -11.05
N PHE A 183 0.97 -3.45 -11.25
CA PHE A 183 0.70 -2.85 -12.56
C PHE A 183 1.83 -1.88 -12.94
N GLY A 184 2.07 -1.69 -14.24
CA GLY A 184 3.15 -0.87 -14.75
C GLY A 184 3.13 0.59 -14.28
N SER A 185 4.27 1.28 -14.42
CA SER A 185 4.52 2.61 -13.82
C SER A 185 4.00 3.80 -14.63
N PHE A 186 3.45 3.58 -15.83
CA PHE A 186 3.01 4.66 -16.74
C PHE A 186 1.53 4.52 -17.07
N LEU A 187 0.69 4.75 -16.06
CA LEU A 187 -0.76 4.67 -16.14
C LEU A 187 -1.34 6.08 -16.27
N LEU A 188 -1.53 6.54 -17.50
CA LEU A 188 -1.99 7.89 -17.80
C LEU A 188 -3.53 8.00 -17.86
N SER A 189 -4.22 6.87 -17.93
CA SER A 189 -5.67 6.78 -18.04
C SER A 189 -6.23 5.51 -17.40
N GLU A 190 -7.54 5.51 -17.11
CA GLU A 190 -8.26 4.31 -16.66
C GLU A 190 -8.11 3.14 -17.64
N ASP A 191 -8.05 3.43 -18.96
CA ASP A 191 -7.83 2.42 -19.99
C ASP A 191 -6.46 1.75 -19.88
N ASP A 192 -5.42 2.51 -19.55
CA ASP A 192 -4.09 1.95 -19.31
C ASP A 192 -4.12 1.01 -18.09
N VAL A 193 -4.82 1.40 -17.01
CA VAL A 193 -4.96 0.57 -15.80
C VAL A 193 -5.69 -0.73 -16.13
N THR A 194 -6.82 -0.63 -16.82
CA THR A 194 -7.62 -1.79 -17.23
C THR A 194 -6.84 -2.71 -18.16
N GLN A 195 -5.98 -2.18 -19.03
CA GLN A 195 -5.08 -3.02 -19.81
C GLN A 195 -4.05 -3.74 -18.94
N GLU A 196 -3.42 -3.04 -17.99
CA GLU A 196 -2.42 -3.65 -17.11
C GLU A 196 -3.02 -4.71 -16.18
N GLN A 197 -4.30 -4.56 -15.79
CA GLN A 197 -5.05 -5.55 -15.03
C GLN A 197 -5.12 -6.92 -15.74
N ASP A 198 -5.00 -6.98 -17.07
CA ASP A 198 -4.94 -8.23 -17.85
C ASP A 198 -3.78 -9.16 -17.42
N THR A 199 -2.81 -8.67 -16.62
CA THR A 199 -1.82 -9.50 -15.91
C THR A 199 -2.47 -10.61 -15.04
N LEU A 200 -3.69 -10.35 -14.56
CA LEU A 200 -4.51 -11.26 -13.76
C LEU A 200 -5.30 -12.25 -14.62
N GLY A 201 -5.28 -12.07 -15.95
CA GLY A 201 -6.11 -12.76 -16.92
C GLY A 201 -7.16 -11.83 -17.53
N ARG A 202 -7.88 -12.35 -18.53
CA ARG A 202 -8.92 -11.62 -19.25
C ARG A 202 -10.01 -11.16 -18.28
N LEU A 203 -10.48 -9.91 -18.45
CA LEU A 203 -11.61 -9.36 -17.69
C LEU A 203 -12.86 -10.24 -17.86
N PRO A 204 -13.79 -10.23 -16.88
CA PRO A 204 -15.11 -10.83 -17.03
C PRO A 204 -15.81 -10.32 -18.30
N ASP A 205 -16.58 -11.18 -18.99
CA ASP A 205 -17.18 -10.86 -20.30
C ASP A 205 -18.06 -9.59 -20.25
N GLU A 206 -18.79 -9.39 -19.15
CA GLU A 206 -19.62 -8.22 -18.90
C GLU A 206 -18.83 -6.90 -18.78
N TRP A 207 -17.55 -6.97 -18.38
CA TRP A 207 -16.66 -5.81 -18.27
C TRP A 207 -15.85 -5.64 -19.55
N TRP A 208 -15.41 -6.75 -20.14
CA TRP A 208 -14.71 -6.79 -21.43
C TRP A 208 -15.53 -6.11 -22.53
N SER A 209 -16.83 -6.40 -22.60
CA SER A 209 -17.74 -5.81 -23.59
C SER A 209 -17.95 -4.29 -23.40
N LYS A 210 -17.93 -3.80 -22.15
CA LYS A 210 -18.07 -2.37 -21.80
C LYS A 210 -16.81 -1.54 -22.04
N TRP A 211 -15.66 -2.18 -22.26
CA TRP A 211 -14.40 -1.48 -22.48
C TRP A 211 -14.20 -1.15 -23.96
N ASP A 212 -14.67 0.02 -24.40
CA ASP A 212 -14.62 0.43 -25.82
C ASP A 212 -13.19 0.59 -26.34
N ALA A 213 -12.29 1.12 -25.51
CA ALA A 213 -10.90 1.34 -25.88
C ALA A 213 -10.06 0.05 -25.95
N ARG A 214 -10.62 -1.12 -25.59
CA ARG A 214 -9.90 -2.42 -25.60
C ARG A 214 -9.24 -2.72 -26.95
N SER A 215 -9.86 -2.26 -28.04
CA SER A 215 -9.37 -2.44 -29.41
C SER A 215 -8.00 -1.80 -29.67
N ARG A 216 -7.52 -0.90 -28.79
CA ARG A 216 -6.14 -0.39 -28.86
C ARG A 216 -5.09 -1.45 -28.53
N TRP A 217 -5.43 -2.42 -27.69
CA TRP A 217 -4.51 -3.46 -27.18
C TRP A 217 -4.87 -4.87 -27.62
N PHE A 218 -6.14 -5.15 -27.90
CA PHE A 218 -6.63 -6.49 -28.19
C PHE A 218 -7.28 -6.58 -29.58
N MET A 219 -7.14 -7.76 -30.18
CA MET A 219 -7.86 -8.19 -31.38
C MET A 219 -9.30 -8.58 -31.02
N GLU A 220 -10.17 -8.76 -32.03
CA GLU A 220 -11.58 -9.12 -31.80
C GLU A 220 -11.75 -10.47 -31.09
N ASP A 221 -10.83 -11.41 -31.31
CA ASP A 221 -10.80 -12.72 -30.65
C ASP A 221 -10.29 -12.67 -29.20
N GLY A 222 -9.96 -11.48 -28.69
CA GLY A 222 -9.43 -11.27 -27.34
C GLY A 222 -7.93 -11.51 -27.20
N SER A 223 -7.22 -11.87 -28.27
CA SER A 223 -5.77 -11.97 -28.26
C SER A 223 -5.12 -10.59 -28.21
N GLN A 224 -3.97 -10.47 -27.52
CA GLN A 224 -3.22 -9.22 -27.47
C GLN A 224 -2.60 -8.92 -28.84
N LYS A 225 -2.64 -7.65 -29.24
CA LYS A 225 -1.97 -7.17 -30.46
C LYS A 225 -0.45 -7.33 -30.33
N ASN A 226 0.19 -7.72 -31.43
CA ASN A 226 1.62 -8.02 -31.49
C ASN A 226 2.47 -6.89 -30.87
N GLY A 227 3.44 -7.26 -30.00
CA GLY A 227 4.45 -6.37 -29.44
C GLY A 227 4.22 -5.87 -28.01
N ARG A 228 3.02 -6.08 -27.43
CA ARG A 228 2.70 -5.69 -26.04
C ARG A 228 2.06 -6.85 -25.29
N ARG A 229 2.85 -7.91 -25.02
CA ARG A 229 2.32 -9.01 -24.22
C ARG A 229 2.28 -8.58 -22.76
N THR A 230 1.10 -8.35 -22.18
CA THR A 230 0.98 -8.07 -20.74
C THR A 230 1.59 -9.27 -20.01
N GLU A 231 2.62 -9.02 -19.18
CA GLU A 231 3.24 -10.06 -18.39
C GLU A 231 2.19 -10.64 -17.43
N ASN A 232 2.10 -11.96 -17.32
CA ASN A 232 1.23 -12.56 -16.32
C ASN A 232 1.77 -12.33 -14.90
N LEU A 233 0.90 -12.49 -13.90
CA LEU A 233 1.25 -12.26 -12.49
C LEU A 233 2.51 -13.02 -12.03
N LYS A 234 2.77 -14.23 -12.54
CA LYS A 234 3.96 -15.03 -12.19
C LYS A 234 5.25 -14.41 -12.72
N VAL A 235 5.22 -13.88 -13.94
CA VAL A 235 6.34 -13.13 -14.52
C VAL A 235 6.55 -11.82 -13.75
N ARG A 236 5.47 -11.10 -13.40
CA ARG A 236 5.52 -9.90 -12.55
C ARG A 236 6.12 -10.19 -11.18
N PHE A 237 5.73 -11.30 -10.55
CA PHE A 237 6.26 -11.72 -9.25
C PHE A 237 7.77 -11.92 -9.35
N LYS A 238 8.22 -12.62 -10.40
CA LYS A 238 9.63 -12.83 -10.65
C LYS A 238 10.38 -11.49 -10.85
N SER A 239 9.89 -10.64 -11.76
CA SER A 239 10.59 -9.40 -12.14
C SER A 239 10.50 -8.28 -11.10
N SER A 240 9.49 -8.30 -10.23
CA SER A 240 9.22 -7.25 -9.24
C SER A 240 9.68 -7.61 -7.83
N ILE A 241 9.73 -8.91 -7.49
CA ILE A 241 10.07 -9.38 -6.13
C ILE A 241 11.36 -10.20 -6.15
N GLN A 242 11.39 -11.31 -6.91
CA GLN A 242 12.49 -12.27 -6.83
C GLN A 242 13.81 -11.79 -7.45
N ASP A 243 13.75 -11.29 -8.68
CA ASP A 243 14.93 -10.90 -9.45
C ASP A 243 15.63 -9.66 -8.85
N PRO A 244 14.91 -8.60 -8.40
CA PRO A 244 15.54 -7.51 -7.66
C PRO A 244 16.25 -7.98 -6.39
N ARG A 245 15.61 -8.84 -5.58
CA ARG A 245 16.22 -9.38 -4.36
C ARG A 245 17.50 -10.17 -4.68
N ARG A 246 17.46 -11.03 -5.70
CA ARG A 246 18.65 -11.77 -6.17
C ARG A 246 19.76 -10.83 -6.65
N LYS A 247 19.41 -9.81 -7.44
CA LYS A 247 20.36 -8.83 -7.99
C LYS A 247 21.07 -8.05 -6.89
N TYR A 248 20.38 -7.71 -5.82
CA TYR A 248 20.91 -6.93 -4.70
C TYR A 248 21.35 -7.80 -3.51
N ASN A 249 21.50 -9.11 -3.72
CA ASN A 249 21.95 -10.07 -2.69
C ASN A 249 21.13 -10.04 -1.39
N MET A 250 19.82 -9.84 -1.52
CA MET A 250 18.86 -9.91 -0.42
C MET A 250 18.24 -11.31 -0.36
N ASP A 251 17.70 -11.66 0.81
CA ASP A 251 16.91 -12.87 0.97
C ASP A 251 15.73 -12.90 -0.01
N ILE A 252 15.50 -14.09 -0.57
CA ILE A 252 14.46 -14.39 -1.54
C ILE A 252 13.37 -15.28 -0.94
N LEU A 253 12.16 -15.25 -1.51
CA LEU A 253 11.12 -16.18 -1.11
C LEU A 253 11.47 -17.57 -1.64
N GLY A 254 11.36 -18.60 -0.78
CA GLY A 254 11.54 -19.99 -1.20
C GLY A 254 10.45 -20.43 -2.19
N GLU A 255 10.61 -21.60 -2.81
CA GLU A 255 9.65 -22.09 -3.81
C GLU A 255 8.23 -22.25 -3.24
N LYS A 256 8.11 -22.93 -2.09
CA LYS A 256 6.81 -23.12 -1.40
C LYS A 256 6.18 -21.79 -0.99
N GLU A 257 7.01 -20.88 -0.47
CA GLU A 257 6.55 -19.55 -0.06
C GLU A 257 6.05 -18.73 -1.25
N SER A 258 6.81 -18.76 -2.35
CA SER A 258 6.46 -18.06 -3.58
C SER A 258 5.11 -18.52 -4.09
N HIS A 259 4.88 -19.83 -4.14
CA HIS A 259 3.60 -20.39 -4.54
C HIS A 259 2.46 -19.92 -3.63
N ALA A 260 2.63 -20.04 -2.30
CA ALA A 260 1.60 -19.61 -1.34
C ALA A 260 1.31 -18.09 -1.41
N PHE A 261 2.36 -17.27 -1.60
CA PHE A 261 2.22 -15.82 -1.76
C PHE A 261 1.50 -15.44 -3.05
N GLU A 262 1.90 -16.04 -4.18
CA GLU A 262 1.28 -15.80 -5.49
C GLU A 262 -0.20 -16.19 -5.49
N GLU A 263 -0.55 -17.34 -4.89
CA GLU A 263 -1.95 -17.78 -4.76
C GLU A 263 -2.77 -16.82 -3.89
N MET A 264 -2.21 -16.38 -2.75
CA MET A 264 -2.87 -15.41 -1.88
C MET A 264 -3.13 -14.09 -2.61
N ILE A 265 -2.12 -13.51 -3.26
CA ILE A 265 -2.26 -12.25 -4.01
C ILE A 265 -3.25 -12.40 -5.17
N ARG A 266 -3.22 -13.52 -5.89
CA ARG A 266 -4.18 -13.81 -6.96
C ARG A 266 -5.62 -13.85 -6.44
N TRP A 267 -5.85 -14.47 -5.29
CA TRP A 267 -7.18 -14.55 -4.69
C TRP A 267 -7.69 -13.16 -4.26
N MET A 268 -6.84 -12.35 -3.63
CA MET A 268 -7.16 -10.97 -3.26
C MET A 268 -7.48 -10.08 -4.46
N LEU A 269 -6.82 -10.31 -5.59
CA LEU A 269 -7.00 -9.58 -6.85
C LEU A 269 -8.02 -10.22 -7.79
N SER A 270 -8.93 -11.07 -7.27
CA SER A 270 -10.04 -11.57 -8.08
C SER A 270 -10.87 -10.39 -8.60
N TYR A 271 -11.16 -10.37 -9.91
CA TYR A 271 -11.91 -9.27 -10.52
C TYR A 271 -13.25 -9.03 -9.81
N ARG A 272 -14.05 -10.08 -9.68
CA ARG A 272 -15.34 -9.99 -9.01
C ARG A 272 -15.13 -9.84 -7.51
N ARG A 273 -15.74 -8.80 -6.95
CA ARG A 273 -15.72 -8.50 -5.51
C ARG A 273 -16.14 -9.67 -4.62
N GLY A 274 -17.09 -10.50 -5.06
CA GLY A 274 -17.58 -11.66 -4.31
C GLY A 274 -16.64 -12.86 -4.30
N ASP A 275 -15.66 -12.90 -5.22
CA ASP A 275 -14.67 -13.97 -5.31
C ASP A 275 -13.43 -13.67 -4.46
N ARG A 276 -13.28 -12.43 -3.98
CA ARG A 276 -12.18 -12.02 -3.10
C ARG A 276 -12.38 -12.57 -1.68
N PRO A 277 -11.28 -12.89 -0.97
CA PRO A 277 -11.35 -13.29 0.43
C PRO A 277 -11.86 -12.16 1.31
N THR A 278 -12.49 -12.50 2.44
CA THR A 278 -12.57 -11.56 3.57
C THR A 278 -11.19 -11.38 4.21
N ALA A 279 -10.98 -10.30 4.95
CA ALA A 279 -9.73 -10.09 5.67
C ALA A 279 -9.46 -11.21 6.71
N GLU A 280 -10.51 -11.80 7.30
CA GLU A 280 -10.38 -12.96 8.19
C GLU A 280 -9.94 -14.23 7.46
N GLN A 281 -10.50 -14.49 6.27
CA GLN A 281 -10.06 -15.60 5.42
C GLN A 281 -8.61 -15.42 4.98
N LEU A 282 -8.21 -14.17 4.67
CA LEU A 282 -6.84 -13.83 4.30
C LEU A 282 -5.83 -14.21 5.40
N LEU A 283 -6.12 -13.89 6.67
CA LEU A 283 -5.28 -14.28 7.81
C LEU A 283 -5.11 -15.80 7.95
N ASN A 284 -6.04 -16.57 7.36
CA ASN A 284 -6.04 -18.02 7.41
C ASN A 284 -5.34 -18.71 6.24
N THR A 285 -4.81 -17.95 5.28
CA THR A 285 -4.06 -18.49 4.13
C THR A 285 -2.76 -19.15 4.56
N GLU A 286 -2.25 -20.04 3.71
CA GLU A 286 -1.00 -20.75 3.97
C GLU A 286 0.17 -19.77 4.13
N TRP A 287 0.25 -18.75 3.26
CA TRP A 287 1.35 -17.77 3.32
C TRP A 287 1.39 -17.04 4.66
N MET A 288 0.23 -16.54 5.11
CA MET A 288 0.11 -15.84 6.39
C MET A 288 0.53 -16.75 7.55
N LYS A 289 0.01 -17.98 7.60
CA LYS A 289 0.26 -18.91 8.73
C LYS A 289 1.69 -19.42 8.81
N CYS A 290 2.31 -19.72 7.68
CA CYS A 290 3.58 -20.44 7.67
C CYS A 290 4.80 -19.51 7.60
N TRP A 291 4.66 -18.29 7.07
CA TRP A 291 5.79 -17.37 6.90
C TRP A 291 5.67 -16.08 7.68
N THR A 292 4.47 -15.63 8.04
CA THR A 292 4.31 -14.33 8.74
C THR A 292 4.06 -14.47 10.25
N ILE A 293 3.26 -15.45 10.66
CA ILE A 293 2.91 -15.67 12.08
C ILE A 293 4.11 -16.13 12.94
N PRO A 294 5.00 -17.04 12.49
CA PRO A 294 6.14 -17.47 13.30
C PRO A 294 7.10 -16.33 13.64
N GLU A 295 7.20 -15.34 12.76
CA GLU A 295 8.02 -14.14 12.98
C GLU A 295 7.31 -13.19 13.97
N PHE A 296 5.97 -13.11 13.93
CA PHE A 296 5.15 -12.32 14.83
C PHE A 296 5.25 -12.79 16.30
N GLU A 297 5.11 -14.09 16.56
CA GLU A 297 5.16 -14.64 17.92
C GLU A 297 6.55 -14.55 18.59
N ASN A 298 7.62 -14.56 17.80
CA ASN A 298 8.99 -14.47 18.31
C ASN A 298 9.41 -13.05 18.73
N ILE A 299 8.71 -12.00 18.28
CA ILE A 299 8.99 -10.59 18.65
C ILE A 299 8.27 -10.19 19.94
N HIS A 300 7.18 -10.88 20.28
CA HIS A 300 6.35 -10.60 21.47
C HIS A 300 6.75 -11.42 22.71
N LYS A 301 7.78 -12.27 22.59
CA LYS A 301 8.49 -12.89 23.72
C LYS A 301 9.73 -12.09 24.06
#